data_AF-A0A0R1GMY0-F1
#
_entry.id   AF-A0A0R1GMY0-F1
#
_cell.length_a   1.000
_cell.length_b   1.000
_cell.length_c   1.000
_cell.angle_alpha   90.00
_cell.angle_beta   90.00
_cell.angle_gamma   90.00
#
_symmetry.space_group_name_H-M   'P 1'
#
loop_
_entity.id
_entity.type
_entity.pdbx_description
1 polymer ?
#
loop_
_entity_poly.entity_id
_entity_poly.type
_entity_poly.pdbx_seq_one_letter_code
_entity_poly.pdbx_strand_id
1 'polypeptide(L)'
;MLSKTKNYLKANGFKYKKNYVSPLIASENYYVLRFGKKLLNNRYVVQYSYTWTGRMKINQINLRLHGQKRPRVFRNEAQLLAYLKKHLKNLPE
;
A
#
# COMPACT_ATOMS: atom_id res chain seq x y z
N MET A 1 -3.81 4.03 -9.68
CA MET A 1 -2.57 3.95 -8.87
C MET A 1 -2.52 2.64 -8.08
N LEU A 2 -1.36 2.01 -8.07
CA LEU A 2 -1.10 0.68 -7.53
C LEU A 2 -1.94 -0.46 -8.14
N SER A 3 -2.18 -0.42 -9.46
CA SER A 3 -3.04 -1.39 -10.14
C SER A 3 -2.44 -2.79 -10.16
N LYS A 4 -1.13 -2.93 -10.40
CA LYS A 4 -0.45 -4.24 -10.42
C LYS A 4 -0.48 -4.87 -9.04
N THR A 5 -0.26 -4.09 -7.99
CA THR A 5 -0.36 -4.56 -6.61
C THR A 5 -1.79 -5.00 -6.25
N LYS A 6 -2.82 -4.24 -6.62
CA LYS A 6 -4.22 -4.63 -6.35
C LYS A 6 -4.61 -5.91 -7.08
N ASN A 7 -4.23 -6.03 -8.36
CA ASN A 7 -4.49 -7.22 -9.14
C ASN A 7 -3.79 -8.44 -8.54
N TYR A 8 -2.53 -8.29 -8.12
CA TYR A 8 -1.80 -9.34 -7.42
C TYR A 8 -2.50 -9.77 -6.12
N LEU A 9 -2.93 -8.82 -5.27
CA LEU A 9 -3.66 -9.13 -4.04
C LEU A 9 -4.94 -9.91 -4.33
N LYS A 10 -5.77 -9.43 -5.27
CA LYS A 10 -7.03 -10.09 -5.66
C LYS A 10 -6.79 -11.49 -6.20
N ALA A 11 -5.79 -11.67 -7.07
CA ALA A 11 -5.43 -12.97 -7.65
C ALA A 11 -4.95 -13.99 -6.59
N ASN A 12 -4.45 -13.53 -5.44
CA ASN A 12 -4.02 -14.38 -4.33
C ASN A 12 -5.07 -14.47 -3.20
N GLY A 13 -6.32 -14.11 -3.48
CA GLY A 13 -7.44 -14.23 -2.54
C GLY A 13 -7.46 -13.18 -1.43
N PHE A 14 -6.65 -12.13 -1.51
CA PHE A 14 -6.66 -11.04 -0.54
C PHE A 14 -7.79 -10.05 -0.87
N LYS A 15 -8.62 -9.76 0.14
CA LYS A 15 -9.56 -8.64 0.12
C LYS A 15 -8.81 -7.36 0.49
N TYR A 16 -9.29 -6.21 0.02
CA TYR A 16 -8.73 -4.92 0.40
C TYR A 16 -9.79 -3.82 0.54
N LYS A 17 -9.48 -2.82 1.36
CA LYS A 17 -10.27 -1.60 1.55
C LYS A 17 -9.37 -0.38 1.45
N LYS A 18 -9.76 0.60 0.62
CA LYS A 18 -9.03 1.86 0.45
C LYS A 18 -9.76 2.98 1.19
N ASN A 19 -9.04 3.71 2.02
CA ASN A 19 -9.52 4.92 2.69
C ASN A 19 -8.57 6.08 2.36
N TYR A 20 -9.13 7.22 1.96
CA TYR A 20 -8.36 8.45 1.78
C TYR A 20 -8.20 9.15 3.13
N VAL A 21 -7.04 9.76 3.35
CA VAL A 21 -6.75 10.55 4.54
C VAL A 21 -6.29 11.91 4.04
N SER A 22 -7.15 12.91 4.19
CA SER A 22 -6.79 14.30 3.95
C SER A 22 -6.15 14.84 5.22
N PRO A 23 -4.85 15.17 5.21
CA PRO A 23 -4.26 15.87 6.34
C PRO A 23 -4.80 17.30 6.40
N LEU A 24 -5.01 17.81 7.62
CA LEU A 24 -5.53 19.16 7.82
C LEU A 24 -4.51 20.26 7.48
N ILE A 25 -3.21 19.96 7.53
CA ILE A 25 -2.12 20.97 7.48
C ILE A 25 -0.97 20.58 6.51
N ALA A 26 -0.95 19.38 5.94
CA ALA A 26 0.17 18.94 5.07
C ALA A 26 -0.14 19.14 3.58
N SER A 27 0.87 19.58 2.81
CA SER A 27 0.80 19.71 1.34
C SER A 27 0.73 18.36 0.61
N GLU A 28 1.07 17.29 1.30
CA GLU A 28 1.09 15.93 0.76
C GLU A 28 -0.20 15.20 1.07
N ASN A 29 -0.66 14.39 0.12
CA ASN A 29 -1.87 13.62 0.27
C ASN A 29 -1.55 12.18 0.66
N TYR A 30 -2.46 11.58 1.42
CA TYR A 30 -2.29 10.23 1.92
C TYR A 30 -3.51 9.37 1.59
N TYR A 31 -3.27 8.10 1.26
CA TYR A 31 -4.32 7.10 1.39
C TYR A 31 -3.79 5.84 2.03
N VAL A 32 -4.66 5.14 2.74
CA VAL A 32 -4.39 3.86 3.37
C VAL A 32 -5.13 2.78 2.61
N LEU A 33 -4.43 1.71 2.28
CA LEU A 33 -5.05 0.49 1.79
C LEU A 33 -4.79 -0.64 2.78
N ARG A 34 -5.86 -1.13 3.38
CA ARG A 34 -5.85 -2.28 4.29
C ARG A 34 -6.17 -3.54 3.49
N PHE A 35 -5.49 -4.66 3.77
CA PHE A 35 -5.69 -5.91 3.04
C PHE A 35 -5.46 -7.15 3.91
N GLY A 36 -6.05 -8.26 3.50
CA GLY A 36 -5.99 -9.56 4.19
C GLY A 36 -6.95 -10.58 3.58
N LYS A 37 -6.78 -11.87 3.90
CA LYS A 37 -7.68 -12.93 3.44
C LYS A 37 -8.96 -12.98 4.28
N LYS A 38 -8.81 -13.19 5.59
CA LYS A 38 -9.90 -13.21 6.58
C LYS A 38 -10.09 -11.83 7.21
N LEU A 39 -9.04 -11.29 7.82
CA LEU A 39 -9.02 -9.98 8.49
C LEU A 39 -8.09 -8.98 7.77
N LEU A 40 -8.51 -7.71 7.67
CA LEU A 40 -7.74 -6.64 7.00
C LEU A 40 -6.66 -6.04 7.92
N ASN A 41 -5.75 -6.90 8.37
CA ASN A 41 -4.72 -6.60 9.37
C ASN A 41 -3.42 -6.05 8.76
N ASN A 42 -3.21 -6.24 7.46
CA ASN A 42 -2.09 -5.65 6.74
C ASN A 42 -2.49 -4.31 6.17
N ARG A 43 -1.56 -3.37 6.07
CA ARG A 43 -1.81 -2.07 5.45
C ARG A 43 -0.59 -1.52 4.75
N TYR A 44 -0.82 -0.76 3.68
CA TYR A 44 0.17 0.20 3.22
C TYR A 44 -0.42 1.60 3.14
N VAL A 45 0.38 2.59 3.49
CA VAL A 45 0.07 4.02 3.40
C VAL A 45 0.84 4.57 2.21
N VAL A 46 0.14 5.24 1.30
CA VAL A 46 0.76 5.86 0.14
C VAL A 46 0.70 7.37 0.31
N GLN A 47 1.88 7.96 0.31
CA GLN A 47 2.11 9.39 0.26
C GLN A 47 2.26 9.78 -1.21
N TYR A 48 1.48 10.76 -1.63
CA TYR A 48 1.46 11.22 -3.01
C TYR A 48 1.28 12.73 -3.10
N SER A 49 1.77 13.28 -4.21
CA SER A 49 1.54 14.66 -4.60
C SER A 49 0.90 14.70 -5.98
N TYR A 50 0.50 15.89 -6.41
CA TYR A 50 0.12 16.14 -7.79
C TYR A 50 1.24 16.91 -8.49
N THR A 51 1.55 16.50 -9.71
CA THR A 51 2.38 17.28 -10.62
C THR A 51 1.63 18.53 -11.08
N TRP A 52 2.34 19.49 -11.68
CA TRP A 52 1.73 20.70 -12.24
C TRP A 52 0.58 20.41 -13.22
N THR A 53 0.64 19.29 -13.96
CA THR A 53 -0.42 18.84 -14.88
C THR A 53 -1.55 18.08 -14.19
N GLY A 54 -1.61 18.07 -12.86
CA GLY A 54 -2.62 17.36 -12.07
C GLY A 54 -2.42 15.84 -12.02
N ARG A 55 -1.35 15.28 -12.61
CA ARG A 55 -1.08 13.84 -12.51
C ARG A 55 -0.58 13.49 -11.12
N MET A 56 -1.19 12.49 -10.51
CA MET A 56 -0.79 11.98 -9.20
C MET A 56 0.57 11.26 -9.28
N LYS A 57 1.51 11.65 -8.41
CA LYS A 57 2.85 11.07 -8.28
C LYS A 57 3.01 10.43 -6.91
N ILE A 58 3.42 9.16 -6.87
CA ILE A 58 3.80 8.50 -5.62
C ILE A 58 5.13 9.07 -5.16
N ASN A 59 5.18 9.52 -3.91
CA ASN A 59 6.42 9.93 -3.26
C ASN A 59 6.97 8.76 -2.43
N GLN A 60 6.11 8.09 -1.68
CA GLN A 60 6.51 7.03 -0.76
C GLN A 60 5.36 6.07 -0.47
N ILE A 61 5.72 4.82 -0.17
CA ILE A 61 4.80 3.75 0.23
C ILE A 61 5.33 3.11 1.51
N ASN A 62 4.56 3.22 2.59
CA ASN A 62 4.88 2.63 3.89
C ASN A 62 4.04 1.37 4.12
N LEU A 63 4.65 0.19 4.08
CA LEU A 63 4.03 -1.11 4.32
C LEU A 63 4.18 -1.54 5.78
N ARG A 64 3.07 -2.01 6.35
CA ARG A 64 3.02 -2.70 7.64
C ARG A 64 2.21 -3.98 7.49
N LEU A 65 2.89 -5.11 7.58
CA LEU A 65 2.27 -6.43 7.65
C LEU A 65 1.94 -6.78 9.11
N HIS A 66 0.94 -7.63 9.30
CA HIS A 66 0.63 -8.19 10.60
C HIS A 66 1.83 -9.02 11.12
N GLY A 67 2.17 -8.88 12.40
CA GLY A 67 3.37 -9.51 12.99
C GLY A 67 4.72 -8.87 12.61
N GLN A 68 4.75 -7.88 11.73
CA GLN A 68 5.99 -7.23 11.32
C GLN A 68 6.51 -6.27 12.39
N LYS A 69 7.74 -6.50 12.88
CA LYS A 69 8.40 -5.66 13.92
C LYS A 69 8.69 -4.22 13.46
N ARG A 70 9.10 -4.04 12.20
CA ARG A 70 9.48 -2.73 11.64
C ARG A 70 8.81 -2.49 10.28
N PRO A 71 8.09 -1.37 10.07
CA PRO A 71 7.53 -1.02 8.77
C PRO A 71 8.59 -1.00 7.67
N ARG A 72 8.20 -1.27 6.42
CA ARG A 72 9.07 -1.17 5.24
C ARG A 72 8.61 -0.03 4.36
N VAL A 73 9.59 0.74 3.87
CA VAL A 73 9.36 1.91 3.04
C VAL A 73 9.80 1.60 1.61
N PHE A 74 8.99 1.96 0.63
CA PHE A 74 9.27 1.78 -0.79
C PHE A 74 9.06 3.08 -1.54
N ARG A 75 9.86 3.30 -2.60
CA ARG A 75 9.76 4.51 -3.44
C ARG A 75 8.71 4.40 -4.53
N ASN A 76 8.38 3.17 -4.96
CA ASN A 76 7.46 2.95 -6.08
C ASN A 76 6.70 1.62 -5.97
N GLU A 77 5.72 1.43 -6.86
CA GLU A 77 4.89 0.22 -6.93
C GLU A 77 5.71 -1.05 -7.17
N ALA A 78 6.72 -0.98 -8.03
CA ALA A 78 7.49 -2.15 -8.43
C ALA A 78 8.24 -2.77 -7.23
N GLN A 79 8.86 -1.92 -6.41
CA GLN A 79 9.54 -2.34 -5.17
C GLN A 79 8.55 -2.95 -4.17
N LEU A 80 7.40 -2.30 -3.96
CA LEU A 80 6.34 -2.86 -3.09
C LEU A 80 5.91 -4.24 -3.60
N LEU A 81 5.61 -4.36 -4.90
CA LEU A 81 5.11 -5.59 -5.49
C LEU A 81 6.13 -6.72 -5.41
N ALA A 82 7.40 -6.45 -5.68
CA ALA A 82 8.48 -7.42 -5.55
C ALA A 82 8.60 -7.94 -4.11
N TYR A 83 8.52 -7.04 -3.13
CA TYR A 83 8.53 -7.41 -1.72
C TYR A 83 7.31 -8.28 -1.36
N LEU A 84 6.11 -7.86 -1.77
CA LEU A 84 4.87 -8.58 -1.50
C LEU A 84 4.88 -9.99 -2.10
N LYS A 85 5.37 -10.16 -3.34
CA LYS A 85 5.51 -11.47 -3.98
C LYS A 85 6.40 -12.44 -3.20
N LYS A 86 7.47 -11.92 -2.57
CA LYS A 86 8.40 -12.72 -1.78
C LYS A 86 7.86 -13.09 -0.39
N HIS A 87 7.07 -12.22 0.23
CA HIS A 87 6.71 -12.36 1.65
C HIS A 87 5.26 -12.79 1.92
N LEU A 88 4.31 -12.54 1.00
CA LEU A 88 2.90 -12.91 1.23
C LEU A 88 2.64 -14.41 1.19
N LYS A 89 3.50 -15.21 0.54
CA LYS A 89 3.40 -16.67 0.57
C LYS A 89 3.59 -17.26 1.98
N ASN A 90 4.31 -16.54 2.84
CA ASN A 90 4.69 -17.00 4.17
C ASN A 90 3.89 -16.31 5.29
N LEU A 91 2.83 -15.56 4.95
CA LEU A 91 2.05 -14.85 5.95
C LEU A 91 1.08 -15.81 6.66
N PRO A 92 1.05 -15.85 8.00
CA PRO A 92 0.01 -16.57 8.73
C PRO A 92 -1.37 -15.97 8.42
N GLU A 93 -2.39 -16.83 8.30
CA GLU A 93 -3.75 -16.46 7.86
C GLU A 93 -4.57 -15.65 8.87
#